data_AF-A0A840SDP9-F1
#
_entry.id   AF-A0A840SDP9-F1
#
_cell.length_a   1.000
_cell.length_b   1.000
_cell.length_c   1.000
_cell.angle_alpha   90.00
_cell.angle_beta   90.00
_cell.angle_gamma   90.00
#
_symmetry.space_group_name_H-M   'P 1'
#
loop_
_entity.id
_entity.type
_entity.pdbx_description
1 polymer ?
#
loop_
_entity_poly.entity_id
_entity_poly.type
_entity_poly.pdbx_seq_one_letter_code
_entity_poly.pdbx_strand_id
1 'polypeptide(L)'
;MKHSSETTASAFKRLCEITETLISDKGCPWDKDQTPLSLRRDLIEESFEVSDAVTQKDVPHVKEELGDVLFNVALMASVFEKRGDFSFADVIDMISEKLIRRHPHVFKESEGASELKENVKDCASVLNQWDRIKENVEGRKGKSILDSVPQDFPPLLKAYKYVSKAAKKGFTWSNPEEALKKVMEEIAEVQEAAANVKEVKVSDKEIPFTKSSSNEKLNENQLALEEEIGDTFLALANYSRMLGVDPSIALDRANRKFSKRFRSVEEGIDVAQKNGNELSLNEMCALWNQAKACR
;
A
#
# COMPACT_ATOMS: atom_id res chain seq x y z
N MET A 1 10.07 -28.90 1.35
CA MET A 1 11.32 -29.34 2.01
C MET A 1 11.88 -28.17 2.81
N LYS A 2 12.33 -28.39 4.05
CA LYS A 2 13.03 -27.37 4.82
C LYS A 2 14.50 -27.43 4.42
N HIS A 3 15.00 -26.40 3.73
CA HIS A 3 16.42 -26.30 3.41
C HIS A 3 17.22 -25.94 4.68
N SER A 4 18.49 -26.36 4.73
CA SER A 4 19.40 -25.96 5.81
C SER A 4 19.76 -24.48 5.67
N SER A 5 20.18 -23.85 6.78
CA SER A 5 20.70 -22.47 6.75
C SER A 5 21.86 -22.32 5.78
N GLU A 6 22.70 -23.34 5.66
CA GLU A 6 23.82 -23.37 4.70
C GLU A 6 23.36 -23.36 3.24
N THR A 7 22.34 -24.14 2.89
CA THR A 7 21.77 -24.11 1.53
C THR A 7 21.19 -22.74 1.22
N THR A 8 20.46 -22.13 2.17
CA THR A 8 19.93 -20.77 1.99
C THR A 8 21.04 -19.73 1.84
N ALA A 9 22.10 -19.81 2.66
CA ALA A 9 23.26 -18.93 2.55
C ALA A 9 23.95 -19.08 1.18
N SER A 10 24.10 -20.30 0.67
CA SER A 10 24.65 -20.53 -0.67
C SER A 10 23.78 -19.97 -1.79
N ALA A 11 22.45 -20.09 -1.68
CA ALA A 11 21.53 -19.53 -2.67
C ALA A 11 21.57 -17.99 -2.66
N PHE A 12 21.67 -17.41 -1.47
CA PHE A 12 21.81 -15.96 -1.29
C PHE A 12 23.14 -15.46 -1.85
N LYS A 13 24.26 -16.12 -1.53
CA LYS A 13 25.58 -15.81 -2.09
C LYS A 13 25.55 -15.79 -3.63
N ARG A 14 24.91 -16.80 -4.23
CA ARG A 14 24.76 -16.87 -5.69
C ARG A 14 24.00 -15.67 -6.26
N LEU A 15 22.96 -15.19 -5.58
CA LEU A 15 22.22 -13.98 -6.01
C LEU A 15 23.15 -12.76 -6.02
N CYS A 16 23.93 -12.54 -4.95
CA CYS A 16 24.88 -11.44 -4.88
C CYS A 16 25.91 -11.51 -6.02
N GLU A 17 26.51 -12.67 -6.26
CA GLU A 17 27.49 -12.88 -7.35
C GLU A 17 26.88 -12.60 -8.74
N ILE A 18 25.61 -12.97 -8.96
CA ILE A 18 24.89 -12.65 -10.19
C ILE A 18 24.72 -11.14 -10.32
N THR A 19 24.21 -10.46 -9.29
CA THR A 19 23.99 -9.01 -9.30
C THR A 19 25.29 -8.24 -9.55
N GLU A 20 26.38 -8.61 -8.87
CA GLU A 20 27.71 -8.04 -9.11
C GLU A 20 28.17 -8.22 -10.56
N THR A 21 27.94 -9.40 -11.12
CA THR A 21 28.27 -9.70 -12.52
C THR A 21 27.46 -8.82 -13.48
N LEU A 22 26.15 -8.68 -13.24
CA LEU A 22 25.23 -7.89 -14.06
C LEU A 22 25.67 -6.42 -14.15
N ILE A 23 26.08 -5.84 -13.02
CA ILE A 23 26.52 -4.44 -12.98
C ILE A 23 28.00 -4.26 -13.32
N SER A 24 28.81 -5.31 -13.44
CA SER A 24 30.25 -5.20 -13.75
C SER A 24 30.51 -4.49 -15.08
N ASP A 25 31.72 -4.00 -15.33
CA ASP A 25 32.08 -3.33 -16.61
C ASP A 25 31.77 -4.17 -17.85
N LYS A 26 31.76 -5.51 -17.73
CA LYS A 26 31.42 -6.46 -18.80
C LYS A 26 29.98 -7.03 -18.71
N GLY A 27 29.21 -6.60 -17.72
CA GLY A 27 27.83 -7.05 -17.49
C GLY A 27 26.81 -6.44 -18.46
N CYS A 28 25.55 -6.48 -18.06
CA CYS A 28 24.42 -6.00 -18.86
C CYS A 28 24.40 -4.46 -18.93
N PRO A 29 24.25 -3.85 -20.13
CA PRO A 29 24.17 -2.40 -20.27
C PRO A 29 23.01 -1.77 -19.47
N TRP A 30 21.84 -2.42 -19.44
CA TRP A 30 20.69 -1.91 -18.71
C TRP A 30 20.93 -1.88 -17.20
N ASP A 31 21.46 -2.97 -16.62
CA ASP A 31 21.72 -3.07 -15.18
C ASP A 31 22.79 -2.06 -14.72
N LYS A 32 23.80 -1.81 -15.57
CA LYS A 32 24.87 -0.84 -15.31
C LYS A 32 24.39 0.60 -15.24
N ASP A 33 23.42 0.96 -16.08
CA ASP A 33 22.91 2.32 -16.18
C ASP A 33 21.87 2.64 -15.08
N GLN A 34 21.52 1.67 -14.24
CA GLN A 34 20.56 1.87 -13.16
C GLN A 34 21.06 2.81 -12.06
N THR A 35 20.11 3.53 -11.47
CA THR A 35 20.32 4.39 -10.31
C THR A 35 19.28 4.06 -9.23
N PRO A 36 19.50 4.42 -7.96
CA PRO A 36 18.47 4.24 -6.93
C PRO A 36 17.14 4.92 -7.28
N LEU A 37 17.20 6.01 -8.04
CA LEU A 37 16.00 6.73 -8.50
C LEU A 37 15.26 6.02 -9.62
N SER A 38 15.94 5.27 -10.51
CA SER A 38 15.27 4.50 -11.57
C SER A 38 14.63 3.22 -10.99
N LEU A 39 15.36 2.52 -10.12
CA LEU A 39 14.93 1.25 -9.51
C LEU A 39 13.74 1.36 -8.55
N ARG A 40 13.43 2.57 -8.06
CA ARG A 40 12.31 2.76 -7.12
C ARG A 40 10.95 2.37 -7.71
N ARG A 41 10.78 2.54 -9.04
CA ARG A 41 9.52 2.24 -9.72
C ARG A 41 9.30 0.74 -9.70
N ASP A 42 10.28 -0.01 -10.19
CA ASP A 42 10.19 -1.46 -10.32
C ASP A 42 10.01 -2.09 -8.92
N LEU A 43 10.73 -1.63 -7.89
CA LEU A 43 10.51 -2.07 -6.51
C LEU A 43 9.06 -1.88 -6.02
N ILE A 44 8.40 -0.80 -6.40
CA ILE A 44 6.99 -0.55 -6.04
C ILE A 44 6.07 -1.47 -6.84
N GLU A 45 6.32 -1.64 -8.14
CA GLU A 45 5.56 -2.52 -9.02
C GLU A 45 5.61 -3.96 -8.50
N GLU A 46 6.79 -4.53 -8.26
CA GLU A 46 6.92 -5.91 -7.76
C GLU A 46 6.31 -6.08 -6.35
N SER A 47 6.34 -5.03 -5.52
CA SER A 47 5.67 -5.08 -4.22
C SER A 47 4.15 -5.21 -4.37
N PHE A 48 3.56 -4.60 -5.40
CA PHE A 48 2.15 -4.76 -5.73
C PHE A 48 1.87 -6.11 -6.39
N GLU A 49 2.78 -6.65 -7.20
CA GLU A 49 2.66 -7.99 -7.80
C GLU A 49 2.69 -9.08 -6.71
N VAL A 50 3.58 -8.97 -5.70
CA VAL A 50 3.54 -9.84 -4.50
C VAL A 50 2.17 -9.77 -3.82
N SER A 51 1.66 -8.56 -3.57
CA SER A 51 0.36 -8.35 -2.92
C SER A 51 -0.78 -8.95 -3.75
N ASP A 52 -0.67 -8.87 -5.08
CA ASP A 52 -1.60 -9.45 -6.03
C ASP A 52 -1.61 -10.97 -5.96
N ALA A 53 -0.45 -11.59 -6.13
CA ALA A 53 -0.28 -13.04 -6.10
C ALA A 53 -0.76 -13.65 -4.77
N VAL A 54 -0.48 -12.99 -3.63
CA VAL A 54 -0.99 -13.41 -2.31
C VAL A 54 -2.51 -13.35 -2.27
N THR A 55 -3.11 -12.28 -2.80
CA THR A 55 -4.57 -12.11 -2.83
C THR A 55 -5.25 -13.17 -3.71
N GLN A 56 -4.61 -13.54 -4.82
CA GLN A 56 -5.06 -14.60 -5.72
C GLN A 56 -4.78 -16.02 -5.17
N LYS A 57 -4.01 -16.13 -4.09
CA LYS A 57 -3.52 -17.40 -3.51
C LYS A 57 -2.68 -18.21 -4.51
N ASP A 58 -2.01 -17.52 -5.44
CA ASP A 58 -1.14 -18.13 -6.44
C ASP A 58 0.26 -18.33 -5.85
N VAL A 59 0.48 -19.48 -5.23
CA VAL A 59 1.75 -19.78 -4.53
C VAL A 59 2.97 -19.75 -5.45
N PRO A 60 2.93 -20.34 -6.68
CA PRO A 60 4.01 -20.18 -7.65
C PRO A 60 4.36 -18.73 -7.94
N HIS A 61 3.36 -17.90 -8.25
CA HIS A 61 3.56 -16.49 -8.58
C HIS A 61 4.08 -15.71 -7.36
N VAL A 62 3.57 -15.97 -6.15
CA VAL A 62 4.12 -15.36 -4.91
C VAL A 62 5.62 -15.63 -4.77
N LYS A 63 6.09 -16.81 -5.15
CA LYS A 63 7.51 -17.16 -5.07
C LYS A 63 8.36 -16.40 -6.09
N GLU A 64 7.81 -16.16 -7.28
CA GLU A 64 8.43 -15.38 -8.36
C GLU A 64 8.60 -13.93 -7.92
N GLU A 65 7.50 -13.26 -7.56
CA GLU A 65 7.51 -11.83 -7.19
C GLU A 65 8.30 -11.52 -5.92
N LEU A 66 8.31 -12.43 -4.93
CA LEU A 66 9.20 -12.28 -3.77
C LEU A 66 10.68 -12.35 -4.17
N GLY A 67 10.99 -13.10 -5.22
CA GLY A 67 12.30 -13.13 -5.85
C GLY A 67 12.64 -11.81 -6.54
N ASP A 68 11.70 -11.21 -7.26
CA ASP A 68 11.90 -9.95 -7.99
C ASP A 68 12.04 -8.75 -7.04
N VAL A 69 11.26 -8.71 -5.95
CA VAL A 69 11.50 -7.76 -4.85
C VAL A 69 12.90 -7.94 -4.26
N LEU A 70 13.33 -9.18 -4.02
CA LEU A 70 14.67 -9.46 -3.47
C LEU A 70 15.78 -9.05 -4.45
N PHE A 71 15.60 -9.29 -5.75
CA PHE A 71 16.53 -8.87 -6.79
C PHE A 71 16.63 -7.34 -6.85
N ASN A 72 15.51 -6.61 -6.84
CA ASN A 72 15.50 -5.15 -6.82
C ASN A 72 16.26 -4.59 -5.61
N VAL A 73 16.07 -5.18 -4.43
CA VAL A 73 16.82 -4.81 -3.21
C VAL A 73 18.33 -5.08 -3.38
N ALA A 74 18.69 -6.26 -3.90
CA ALA A 74 20.09 -6.63 -4.12
C ALA A 74 20.77 -5.69 -5.13
N LEU A 75 20.12 -5.44 -6.27
CA LEU A 75 20.62 -4.55 -7.32
C LEU A 75 20.81 -3.12 -6.80
N MET A 76 19.82 -2.59 -6.08
CA MET A 76 19.91 -1.26 -5.48
C MET A 76 21.06 -1.18 -4.46
N ALA A 77 21.23 -2.19 -3.60
CA ALA A 77 22.33 -2.24 -2.64
C ALA A 77 23.69 -2.28 -3.36
N SER A 78 23.85 -3.09 -4.41
CA SER A 78 25.09 -3.13 -5.19
C SER A 78 25.41 -1.81 -5.91
N VAL A 79 24.39 -1.03 -6.31
CA VAL A 79 24.59 0.32 -6.85
C VAL A 79 25.10 1.30 -5.79
N PHE A 80 24.62 1.22 -4.55
CA PHE A 80 25.16 2.00 -3.41
C PHE A 80 26.57 1.55 -3.03
N GLU A 81 26.84 0.25 -3.07
CA GLU A 81 28.15 -0.31 -2.75
C GLU A 81 29.24 0.18 -3.71
N LYS A 82 28.93 0.24 -5.02
CA LYS A 82 29.81 0.83 -6.02
C LYS A 82 30.17 2.30 -5.78
N ARG A 83 29.32 3.03 -5.06
CA ARG A 83 29.56 4.44 -4.69
C ARG A 83 30.37 4.56 -3.39
N GLY A 84 30.60 3.44 -2.70
CA GLY A 84 31.26 3.39 -1.40
C GLY A 84 30.34 3.77 -0.24
N ASP A 85 29.01 3.73 -0.41
CA ASP A 85 28.05 4.14 0.61
C ASP A 85 27.81 3.04 1.66
N PHE A 86 27.34 1.87 1.22
CA PHE A 86 27.14 0.67 2.05
C PHE A 86 27.02 -0.58 1.16
N SER A 87 27.26 -1.76 1.73
CA SER A 87 27.13 -3.06 1.07
C SER A 87 25.77 -3.72 1.30
N PHE A 88 25.43 -4.73 0.51
CA PHE A 88 24.23 -5.53 0.79
C PHE A 88 24.32 -6.28 2.13
N ALA A 89 25.54 -6.63 2.58
CA ALA A 89 25.76 -7.20 3.90
C ALA A 89 25.36 -6.20 5.01
N ASP A 90 25.75 -4.93 4.89
CA ASP A 90 25.38 -3.88 5.85
C ASP A 90 23.85 -3.71 5.97
N VAL A 91 23.12 -3.84 4.85
CA VAL A 91 21.64 -3.81 4.87
C VAL A 91 21.07 -4.96 5.70
N ILE A 92 21.60 -6.17 5.53
CA ILE A 92 21.16 -7.39 6.23
C ILE A 92 21.52 -7.34 7.71
N ASP A 93 22.73 -6.90 8.03
CA ASP A 93 23.19 -6.76 9.41
C ASP A 93 22.36 -5.70 10.13
N MET A 94 22.14 -4.54 9.51
CA MET A 94 21.32 -3.47 10.08
C MET A 94 19.88 -3.92 10.40
N ILE A 95 19.21 -4.67 9.49
CA ILE A 95 17.87 -5.18 9.78
C ILE A 95 17.91 -6.29 10.85
N SER A 96 18.93 -7.15 10.85
CA SER A 96 19.09 -8.23 11.82
C SER A 96 19.29 -7.68 13.23
N GLU A 97 20.22 -6.75 13.41
CA GLU A 97 20.47 -6.06 14.68
C GLU A 97 19.22 -5.32 15.17
N LYS A 98 18.51 -4.63 14.27
CA LYS A 98 17.25 -3.95 14.60
C LYS A 98 16.17 -4.94 15.05
N LEU A 99 16.05 -6.11 14.42
CA LEU A 99 15.10 -7.14 14.82
C LEU A 99 15.48 -7.73 16.19
N ILE A 100 16.75 -8.04 16.43
CA ILE A 100 17.26 -8.52 17.72
C ILE A 100 16.95 -7.49 18.83
N ARG A 101 17.31 -6.22 18.60
CA ARG A 101 17.05 -5.11 19.51
C ARG A 101 15.56 -4.92 19.79
N ARG A 102 14.68 -5.06 18.80
CA ARG A 102 13.23 -4.86 18.96
C ARG A 102 12.49 -6.07 19.53
N HIS A 103 13.15 -7.23 19.66
CA HIS A 103 12.55 -8.44 20.23
C HIS A 103 13.30 -8.93 21.49
N PRO A 104 13.48 -8.10 22.54
CA PRO A 104 14.13 -8.52 23.79
C PRO A 104 13.43 -9.69 24.51
N HIS A 105 12.13 -9.92 24.27
CA HIS A 105 11.42 -11.08 24.79
C HIS A 105 11.87 -12.41 24.14
N VAL A 106 12.49 -12.36 22.95
CA VAL A 106 13.13 -13.50 22.28
C VAL A 106 14.64 -13.47 22.51
N PHE A 107 15.28 -12.31 22.34
CA PHE A 107 16.72 -12.08 22.45
C PHE A 107 17.04 -11.27 23.71
N LYS A 108 17.10 -11.95 24.87
CA LYS A 108 17.20 -11.30 26.19
C LYS A 108 18.44 -10.45 26.40
N GLU A 109 19.51 -10.72 25.65
CA GLU A 109 20.78 -9.98 25.72
C GLU A 109 20.82 -8.74 24.82
N SER A 110 19.71 -8.40 24.14
CA SER A 110 19.69 -7.24 23.25
C SER A 110 19.63 -5.92 24.00
N GLU A 111 20.08 -4.83 23.37
CA GLU A 111 20.00 -3.47 23.95
C GLU A 111 18.58 -3.06 24.35
N GLY A 112 17.57 -3.64 23.68
CA GLY A 112 16.16 -3.42 23.98
C GLY A 112 15.68 -4.08 25.26
N ALA A 113 16.49 -4.92 25.92
CA ALA A 113 16.17 -5.56 27.19
C ALA A 113 15.84 -4.55 28.29
N SER A 114 16.43 -3.36 28.22
CA SER A 114 16.10 -2.21 29.08
C SER A 114 14.61 -1.81 29.04
N GLU A 115 13.92 -2.07 27.93
CA GLU A 115 12.50 -1.75 27.70
C GLU A 115 11.57 -2.97 27.80
N LEU A 116 12.12 -4.13 28.16
CA LEU A 116 11.37 -5.36 28.35
C LEU A 116 10.57 -5.29 29.65
N LYS A 117 9.25 -5.46 29.54
CA LYS A 117 8.36 -5.65 30.70
C LYS A 117 8.01 -7.14 30.82
N GLU A 118 7.80 -7.63 32.03
CA GLU A 118 7.56 -9.06 32.32
C GLU A 118 6.30 -9.66 31.66
N ASN A 119 5.38 -8.85 31.12
CA ASN A 119 4.07 -9.27 30.64
C ASN A 119 3.87 -9.16 29.11
N VAL A 120 4.88 -9.47 28.30
CA VAL A 120 4.68 -9.60 26.84
C VAL A 120 3.93 -10.90 26.55
N LYS A 121 2.62 -10.83 26.32
CA LYS A 121 1.74 -12.00 26.14
C LYS A 121 0.97 -12.00 24.82
N ASP A 122 0.86 -10.85 24.17
CA ASP A 122 0.04 -10.66 22.97
C ASP A 122 0.67 -9.66 21.98
N CYS A 123 0.11 -9.58 20.77
CA CYS A 123 0.58 -8.67 19.73
C CYS A 123 0.56 -7.20 20.18
N ALA A 124 -0.42 -6.77 20.97
CA ALA A 124 -0.53 -5.39 21.44
C ALA A 124 0.65 -5.02 22.36
N SER A 125 1.03 -5.91 23.27
CA SER A 125 2.17 -5.75 24.16
C SER A 125 3.49 -5.68 23.40
N VAL A 126 3.66 -6.47 22.32
CA VAL A 126 4.82 -6.42 21.42
C VAL A 126 4.90 -5.08 20.68
N LEU A 127 3.78 -4.60 20.13
CA LEU A 127 3.74 -3.31 19.42
C LEU A 127 4.10 -2.14 20.35
N ASN A 128 3.57 -2.13 21.57
CA ASN A 128 3.90 -1.13 22.58
C ASN A 128 5.38 -1.21 23.00
N GLN A 129 5.95 -2.41 23.07
CA GLN A 129 7.39 -2.59 23.30
C GLN A 129 8.22 -1.99 22.17
N TRP A 130 7.88 -2.26 20.91
CA TRP A 130 8.60 -1.67 19.77
C TRP A 130 8.55 -0.15 19.77
N ASP A 131 7.43 0.45 20.17
CA ASP A 131 7.30 1.90 20.22
C ASP A 131 8.18 2.51 21.34
N ARG A 132 8.24 1.89 22.53
CA ARG A 132 9.19 2.30 23.58
C ARG A 132 10.64 2.19 23.13
N ILE A 133 11.02 1.08 22.49
CA ILE A 133 12.39 0.87 21.99
C ILE A 133 12.77 1.92 20.95
N LYS A 134 11.86 2.28 20.04
CA LYS A 134 12.10 3.37 19.06
C LYS A 134 12.37 4.71 19.74
N GLU A 135 11.61 5.02 20.79
CA GLU A 135 11.70 6.31 21.48
C GLU A 135 12.90 6.40 22.43
N ASN A 136 13.13 5.36 23.24
CA ASN A 136 14.07 5.40 24.36
C ASN A 136 15.45 4.84 24.01
N VAL A 137 15.53 3.88 23.07
CA VAL A 137 16.80 3.21 22.71
C VAL A 137 17.31 3.73 21.37
N GLU A 138 16.46 3.78 20.34
CA GLU A 138 16.86 4.25 19.00
C GLU A 138 16.86 5.78 18.85
N GLY A 139 16.43 6.52 19.89
CA GLY A 139 16.42 7.98 19.89
C GLY A 139 15.48 8.63 18.86
N ARG A 140 14.49 7.89 18.33
CA ARG A 140 13.54 8.40 17.32
C ARG A 140 12.44 9.26 17.96
N LYS A 141 12.81 10.42 18.50
CA LYS A 141 11.86 11.43 18.99
C LYS A 141 11.55 12.42 17.86
N GLY A 142 10.45 12.20 17.15
CA GLY A 142 9.87 13.21 16.24
C GLY A 142 9.19 14.33 17.02
N LYS A 143 8.97 15.49 16.37
CA LYS A 143 8.18 16.59 16.97
C LYS A 143 6.71 16.21 17.01
N SER A 144 6.24 15.49 16.00
CA SER A 144 4.90 14.92 15.91
C SER A 144 4.97 13.41 15.70
N ILE A 145 3.96 12.70 16.20
CA ILE A 145 3.77 11.27 15.93
C ILE A 145 3.50 11.01 14.44
N LEU A 146 3.00 12.02 13.73
CA LEU A 146 2.68 11.96 12.29
C LEU A 146 3.92 12.09 11.41
N ASP A 147 5.05 12.61 11.93
CA ASP A 147 6.32 12.76 11.18
C ASP A 147 6.87 11.41 10.71
N SER A 148 6.39 10.32 11.31
CA SER A 148 6.76 8.95 10.92
C SER A 148 5.98 8.39 9.72
N VAL A 149 5.02 9.14 9.16
CA VAL A 149 4.26 8.75 7.97
C VAL A 149 4.96 9.32 6.73
N PRO A 150 5.45 8.46 5.81
CA PRO A 150 6.11 8.93 4.59
C PRO A 150 5.21 9.81 3.72
N GLN A 151 5.80 10.81 3.08
CA GLN A 151 5.07 11.75 2.22
C GLN A 151 4.62 11.12 0.91
N ASP A 152 5.33 10.11 0.40
CA ASP A 152 5.01 9.50 -0.89
C ASP A 152 4.01 8.35 -0.78
N PHE A 153 3.44 8.10 0.41
CA PHE A 153 2.39 7.10 0.56
C PHE A 153 1.16 7.49 -0.26
N PRO A 154 0.54 6.52 -0.97
CA PRO A 154 -0.73 6.73 -1.64
C PRO A 154 -1.77 7.33 -0.67
N PRO A 155 -2.64 8.25 -1.12
CA PRO A 155 -3.50 9.03 -0.24
C PRO A 155 -4.30 8.20 0.77
N LEU A 156 -4.92 7.10 0.34
CA LEU A 156 -5.71 6.23 1.22
C LEU A 156 -4.86 5.51 2.28
N LEU A 157 -3.66 5.05 1.90
CA LEU A 157 -2.71 4.45 2.84
C LEU A 157 -2.21 5.50 3.84
N LYS A 158 -1.91 6.71 3.36
CA LYS A 158 -1.48 7.83 4.20
C LYS A 158 -2.57 8.20 5.22
N ALA A 159 -3.82 8.35 4.77
CA ALA A 159 -4.98 8.60 5.63
C ALA A 159 -5.11 7.54 6.72
N TYR A 160 -5.06 6.25 6.35
CA TYR A 160 -5.07 5.14 7.29
C TYR A 160 -3.94 5.19 8.33
N LYS A 161 -2.72 5.54 7.91
CA LYS A 161 -1.59 5.71 8.84
C LYS A 161 -1.78 6.90 9.78
N TYR A 162 -2.30 8.03 9.30
CA TYR A 162 -2.57 9.19 10.15
C TYR A 162 -3.58 8.88 11.25
N VAL A 163 -4.74 8.31 10.89
CA VAL A 163 -5.77 7.97 11.89
C VAL A 163 -5.28 6.88 12.86
N SER A 164 -4.47 5.93 12.38
CA SER A 164 -3.84 4.93 13.24
C SER A 164 -2.85 5.53 14.24
N LYS A 165 -2.09 6.56 13.83
CA LYS A 165 -1.12 7.25 14.70
C LYS A 165 -1.82 8.15 15.69
N ALA A 166 -2.84 8.89 15.27
CA ALA A 166 -3.65 9.72 16.14
C ALA A 166 -4.33 8.88 17.24
N ALA A 167 -4.88 7.71 16.87
CA ALA A 167 -5.50 6.79 17.81
C ALA A 167 -4.55 6.31 18.93
N LYS A 168 -3.25 6.16 18.65
CA LYS A 168 -2.25 5.82 19.68
C LYS A 168 -2.07 6.89 20.76
N LYS A 169 -2.41 8.15 20.46
CA LYS A 169 -2.42 9.25 21.43
C LYS A 169 -3.77 9.43 22.13
N GLY A 170 -4.70 8.49 21.94
CA GLY A 170 -6.05 8.56 22.48
C GLY A 170 -7.02 9.38 21.64
N PHE A 171 -6.60 9.88 20.47
CA PHE A 171 -7.49 10.57 19.55
C PHE A 171 -8.22 9.55 18.67
N THR A 172 -9.25 8.92 19.23
CA THR A 172 -10.06 7.92 18.55
C THR A 172 -11.44 7.76 19.21
N TRP A 173 -12.39 7.16 18.48
CA TRP A 173 -13.72 6.86 18.97
C TRP A 173 -13.71 5.69 19.95
N SER A 174 -14.71 5.63 20.83
CA SER A 174 -14.77 4.58 21.86
C SER A 174 -15.18 3.23 21.29
N ASN A 175 -15.96 3.24 20.20
CA ASN A 175 -16.46 2.04 19.52
C ASN A 175 -16.64 2.30 18.01
N PRO A 176 -16.72 1.24 17.17
CA PRO A 176 -16.92 1.37 15.73
C PRO A 176 -18.22 2.07 15.34
N GLU A 177 -19.28 1.96 16.14
CA GLU A 177 -20.58 2.58 15.87
C GLU A 177 -20.52 4.11 15.90
N GLU A 178 -19.73 4.69 16.80
CA GLU A 178 -19.43 6.14 16.82
C GLU A 178 -18.64 6.58 15.59
N ALA A 179 -17.66 5.80 15.17
CA ALA A 179 -16.91 6.08 13.95
C ALA A 179 -17.81 6.02 12.71
N LEU A 180 -18.76 5.08 12.67
CA LEU A 180 -19.75 4.98 11.60
C LEU A 180 -20.69 6.21 11.58
N LYS A 181 -21.09 6.74 12.76
CA LYS A 181 -21.87 7.98 12.81
C LYS A 181 -21.12 9.14 12.15
N LYS A 182 -19.82 9.28 12.40
CA LYS A 182 -19.00 10.30 11.74
C LYS A 182 -18.95 10.08 10.22
N VAL A 183 -18.80 8.83 9.74
CA VAL A 183 -18.90 8.56 8.29
C VAL A 183 -20.24 9.02 7.70
N MET A 184 -21.35 8.80 8.41
CA MET A 184 -22.66 9.24 7.95
C MET A 184 -22.83 10.76 8.00
N GLU A 185 -22.18 11.43 8.95
CA GLU A 185 -22.10 12.90 9.06
C GLU A 185 -21.34 13.49 7.86
N GLU A 186 -20.14 12.99 7.53
CA GLU A 186 -19.38 13.44 6.36
C GLU A 186 -20.16 13.24 5.05
N ILE A 187 -20.90 12.13 4.93
CA ILE A 187 -21.76 11.89 3.76
C ILE A 187 -22.87 12.95 3.66
N ALA A 188 -23.42 13.40 4.79
CA ALA A 188 -24.42 14.46 4.81
C ALA A 188 -23.81 15.83 4.45
N GLU A 189 -22.61 16.12 4.91
CA GLU A 189 -21.85 17.34 4.57
C GLU A 189 -21.52 17.37 3.07
N VAL A 190 -21.12 16.23 2.47
CA VAL A 190 -20.97 16.09 1.01
C VAL A 190 -22.28 16.38 0.28
N GLN A 191 -23.42 15.89 0.78
CA GLN A 191 -24.73 16.14 0.17
C GLN A 191 -25.10 17.64 0.19
N GLU A 192 -24.83 18.32 1.30
CA GLU A 192 -25.05 19.75 1.45
C GLU A 192 -24.12 20.55 0.52
N ALA A 193 -22.82 20.26 0.52
CA ALA A 193 -21.85 20.91 -0.35
C ALA A 193 -22.20 20.72 -1.84
N ALA A 194 -22.60 19.50 -2.23
CA ALA A 194 -23.01 19.20 -3.61
C ALA A 194 -24.25 19.98 -4.04
N ALA A 195 -25.21 20.24 -3.15
CA ALA A 195 -26.38 21.07 -3.44
C ALA A 195 -26.03 22.53 -3.74
N ASN A 196 -24.90 23.00 -3.21
CA ASN A 196 -24.38 24.36 -3.41
C ASN A 196 -23.54 24.51 -4.68
N VAL A 197 -23.16 23.41 -5.33
CA VAL A 197 -22.47 23.41 -6.63
C VAL A 197 -23.52 23.53 -7.75
N LYS A 198 -23.59 24.70 -8.42
CA LYS A 198 -24.49 24.90 -9.57
C LYS A 198 -24.09 23.99 -10.73
N GLU A 199 -25.07 23.28 -11.29
CA GLU A 199 -24.99 22.37 -12.46
C GLU A 199 -23.56 21.96 -12.85
N VAL A 200 -23.08 20.86 -12.27
CA VAL A 200 -21.99 20.10 -12.87
C VAL A 200 -22.48 19.65 -14.24
N LYS A 201 -21.97 20.25 -15.32
CA LYS A 201 -22.15 19.72 -16.68
C LYS A 201 -21.41 18.39 -16.77
N VAL A 202 -22.02 17.32 -16.27
CA VAL A 202 -21.59 15.96 -16.58
C VAL A 202 -21.99 15.71 -18.02
N SER A 203 -21.14 16.07 -18.98
CA SER A 203 -21.32 15.60 -20.34
C SER A 203 -21.00 14.11 -20.36
N ASP A 204 -21.88 13.28 -20.94
CA ASP A 204 -21.70 11.83 -21.11
C ASP A 204 -20.44 11.44 -21.92
N LYS A 205 -19.70 12.42 -22.46
CA LYS A 205 -18.39 12.22 -23.07
C LYS A 205 -17.33 12.48 -22.01
N GLU A 206 -16.51 11.47 -21.72
CA GLU A 206 -15.30 11.58 -20.89
C GLU A 206 -14.64 12.94 -21.11
N ILE A 207 -14.68 13.81 -20.10
CA ILE A 207 -13.84 15.00 -20.10
C ILE A 207 -12.42 14.47 -19.89
N PRO A 208 -11.52 14.56 -20.89
CA PRO A 208 -10.13 14.17 -20.67
C PRO A 208 -9.62 14.99 -19.49
N PHE A 209 -8.91 14.35 -18.55
CA PHE A 209 -8.23 15.02 -17.43
C PHE A 209 -7.42 16.25 -17.90
N THR A 210 -7.00 16.26 -19.16
CA THR A 210 -6.21 17.31 -19.82
C THR A 210 -7.00 18.45 -20.46
N LYS A 211 -8.34 18.42 -20.55
CA LYS A 211 -9.14 19.54 -21.09
C LYS A 211 -9.69 20.49 -20.01
N SER A 212 -9.59 20.14 -18.73
CA SER A 212 -9.89 21.05 -17.60
C SER A 212 -8.67 21.47 -16.80
N SER A 213 -7.45 21.10 -17.24
CA SER A 213 -6.20 21.43 -16.56
C SER A 213 -5.62 22.80 -16.95
N SER A 214 -6.43 23.70 -17.50
CA SER A 214 -6.23 25.11 -17.19
C SER A 214 -6.73 25.30 -15.76
N ASN A 215 -5.94 25.91 -14.89
CA ASN A 215 -6.39 26.42 -13.58
C ASN A 215 -7.51 27.48 -13.78
N GLU A 216 -8.65 27.11 -14.34
CA GLU A 216 -9.89 27.81 -14.12
C GLU A 216 -10.17 27.63 -12.64
N LYS A 217 -10.09 28.73 -11.88
CA LYS A 217 -10.28 28.77 -10.43
C LYS A 217 -11.50 27.91 -10.08
N LEU A 218 -11.27 26.75 -9.44
CA LEU A 218 -12.32 26.05 -8.73
C LEU A 218 -13.00 27.10 -7.85
N ASN A 219 -14.32 27.23 -7.97
CA ASN A 219 -15.04 28.17 -7.12
C ASN A 219 -15.07 27.63 -5.68
N GLU A 220 -15.33 28.51 -4.71
CA GLU A 220 -15.31 28.16 -3.29
C GLU A 220 -16.20 26.95 -2.97
N ASN A 221 -17.35 26.81 -3.64
CA ASN A 221 -18.26 25.68 -3.42
C ASN A 221 -17.69 24.35 -3.95
N GLN A 222 -16.95 24.37 -5.06
CA GLN A 222 -16.30 23.19 -5.61
C GLN A 222 -15.14 22.73 -4.73
N LEU A 223 -14.37 23.67 -4.16
CA LEU A 223 -13.32 23.37 -3.19
C LEU A 223 -13.88 22.81 -1.89
N ALA A 224 -15.00 23.38 -1.40
CA ALA A 224 -15.70 22.85 -0.24
C ALA A 224 -16.18 21.41 -0.49
N LEU A 225 -16.77 21.12 -1.65
CA LEU A 225 -17.15 19.75 -2.01
C LEU A 225 -15.95 18.79 -2.06
N GLU A 226 -14.80 19.22 -2.58
CA GLU A 226 -13.57 18.42 -2.57
C GLU A 226 -13.08 18.13 -1.14
N GLU A 227 -13.20 19.10 -0.23
CA GLU A 227 -12.86 18.95 1.19
C GLU A 227 -13.75 17.89 1.87
N GLU A 228 -15.07 18.00 1.75
CA GLU A 228 -16.02 17.05 2.36
C GLU A 228 -15.87 15.62 1.81
N ILE A 229 -15.56 15.49 0.50
CA ILE A 229 -15.25 14.18 -0.10
C ILE A 229 -13.95 13.61 0.50
N GLY A 230 -12.94 14.46 0.70
CA GLY A 230 -11.70 14.09 1.36
C GLY A 230 -11.92 13.58 2.79
N ASP A 231 -12.72 14.29 3.57
CA ASP A 231 -13.03 13.94 4.95
C ASP A 231 -13.88 12.66 5.04
N THR A 232 -14.76 12.42 4.07
CA THR A 232 -15.45 11.12 3.92
C THR A 232 -14.45 9.97 3.77
N PHE A 233 -13.42 10.10 2.94
CA PHE A 233 -12.39 9.07 2.80
C PHE A 233 -11.58 8.87 4.08
N LEU A 234 -11.27 9.96 4.79
CA LEU A 234 -10.55 9.91 6.06
C LEU A 234 -11.38 9.23 7.16
N ALA A 235 -12.66 9.56 7.27
CA ALA A 235 -13.60 8.95 8.21
C ALA A 235 -13.78 7.46 7.91
N LEU A 236 -13.92 7.08 6.63
CA LEU A 236 -14.03 5.69 6.21
C LEU A 236 -12.75 4.90 6.48
N ALA A 237 -11.57 5.51 6.30
CA ALA A 237 -10.29 4.90 6.66
C ALA A 237 -10.18 4.66 8.18
N ASN A 238 -10.68 5.60 9.00
CA ASN A 238 -10.72 5.44 10.46
C ASN A 238 -11.71 4.35 10.89
N TYR A 239 -12.89 4.28 10.27
CA TYR A 239 -13.85 3.22 10.52
C TYR A 239 -13.29 1.85 10.14
N SER A 240 -12.68 1.73 8.95
CA SER A 240 -12.02 0.51 8.49
C SER A 240 -10.94 0.03 9.47
N ARG A 241 -10.13 0.96 10.00
CA ARG A 241 -9.14 0.67 11.05
C ARG A 241 -9.77 0.04 12.29
N MET A 242 -10.90 0.57 12.78
CA MET A 242 -11.57 0.04 13.97
C MET A 242 -12.17 -1.35 13.74
N LEU A 243 -12.50 -1.68 12.49
CA LEU A 243 -12.93 -3.01 12.07
C LEU A 243 -11.76 -3.96 11.77
N GLY A 244 -10.51 -3.52 11.88
CA GLY A 244 -9.34 -4.32 11.55
C GLY A 244 -9.14 -4.56 10.05
N VAL A 245 -9.70 -3.69 9.21
CA VAL A 245 -9.61 -3.75 7.75
C VAL A 245 -8.63 -2.70 7.25
N ASP A 246 -7.66 -3.10 6.43
CA ASP A 246 -6.81 -2.17 5.70
C ASP A 246 -7.59 -1.61 4.48
N PRO A 247 -7.86 -0.30 4.42
CA PRO A 247 -8.72 0.28 3.40
C PRO A 247 -8.10 0.20 1.99
N SER A 248 -6.77 0.25 1.86
CA SER A 248 -6.09 0.14 0.56
C SER A 248 -6.26 -1.26 -0.02
N ILE A 249 -6.10 -2.30 0.80
CA ILE A 249 -6.33 -3.69 0.38
C ILE A 249 -7.81 -3.95 0.09
N ALA A 250 -8.72 -3.38 0.88
CA ALA A 250 -10.15 -3.50 0.64
C ALA A 250 -10.58 -2.89 -0.70
N LEU A 251 -10.06 -1.71 -1.03
CA LEU A 251 -10.34 -1.03 -2.29
C LEU A 251 -9.76 -1.78 -3.49
N ASP A 252 -8.52 -2.28 -3.39
CA ASP A 252 -7.91 -3.12 -4.44
C ASP A 252 -8.77 -4.36 -4.75
N ARG A 253 -9.24 -5.08 -3.71
CA ARG A 253 -10.17 -6.20 -3.89
C ARG A 253 -11.48 -5.79 -4.56
N ALA A 254 -12.01 -4.61 -4.25
CA ALA A 254 -13.20 -4.09 -4.88
C ALA A 254 -12.97 -3.77 -6.37
N ASN A 255 -11.84 -3.14 -6.71
CA ASN A 255 -11.43 -2.81 -8.08
C ASN A 255 -11.29 -4.05 -8.94
N ARG A 256 -10.66 -5.12 -8.42
CA ARG A 256 -10.53 -6.40 -9.14
C ARG A 256 -11.86 -7.04 -9.43
N LYS A 257 -12.74 -7.07 -8.42
CA LYS A 257 -14.10 -7.60 -8.56
C LYS A 257 -14.89 -6.80 -9.59
N PHE A 258 -14.74 -5.47 -9.62
CA PHE A 258 -15.32 -4.62 -10.64
C PHE A 258 -14.76 -4.98 -12.03
N SER A 259 -13.44 -5.00 -12.20
CA SER A 259 -12.77 -5.32 -13.46
C SER A 259 -13.18 -6.69 -14.01
N LYS A 260 -13.16 -7.74 -13.18
CA LYS A 260 -13.60 -9.09 -13.57
C LYS A 260 -15.05 -9.10 -14.08
N ARG A 261 -15.95 -8.42 -13.36
CA ARG A 261 -17.37 -8.36 -13.74
C ARG A 261 -17.57 -7.57 -15.01
N PHE A 262 -16.85 -6.46 -15.15
CA PHE A 262 -16.96 -5.61 -16.33
C PHE A 262 -16.46 -6.34 -17.58
N ARG A 263 -15.36 -7.10 -17.50
CA ARG A 263 -14.90 -7.97 -18.61
C ARG A 263 -15.97 -8.95 -19.08
N SER A 264 -16.72 -9.57 -18.17
CA SER A 264 -17.85 -10.43 -18.55
C SER A 264 -19.00 -9.66 -19.21
N VAL A 265 -19.21 -8.40 -18.83
CA VAL A 265 -20.17 -7.51 -19.52
C VAL A 265 -19.65 -7.16 -20.91
N GLU A 266 -18.37 -6.83 -21.07
CA GLU A 266 -17.72 -6.56 -22.36
C GLU A 266 -17.83 -7.76 -23.30
N GLU A 267 -17.56 -8.98 -22.83
CA GLU A 267 -17.76 -10.20 -23.61
C GLU A 267 -19.22 -10.35 -24.09
N GLY A 268 -20.18 -10.03 -23.22
CA GLY A 268 -21.61 -10.03 -23.57
C GLY A 268 -21.97 -8.97 -24.61
N ILE A 269 -21.38 -7.77 -24.50
CA ILE A 269 -21.53 -6.68 -25.47
C ILE A 269 -20.95 -7.10 -26.82
N ASP A 270 -19.75 -7.66 -26.85
CA ASP A 270 -19.10 -8.12 -28.07
C ASP A 270 -19.94 -9.18 -28.79
N VAL A 271 -20.53 -10.12 -28.05
CA VAL A 271 -21.44 -11.14 -28.61
C VAL A 271 -22.70 -10.49 -29.19
N ALA A 272 -23.30 -9.54 -28.49
CA ALA A 272 -24.48 -8.83 -28.97
C ALA A 272 -24.19 -8.01 -30.24
N GLN A 273 -23.07 -7.28 -30.25
CA GLN A 273 -22.62 -6.48 -31.40
C GLN A 273 -22.31 -7.35 -32.62
N LYS A 274 -21.66 -8.53 -32.43
CA LYS A 274 -21.43 -9.50 -33.51
C LYS A 274 -22.73 -10.04 -34.11
N ASN A 275 -23.81 -10.07 -33.32
CA ASN A 275 -25.14 -10.45 -33.77
C ASN A 275 -25.95 -9.26 -34.36
N GLY A 276 -25.34 -8.09 -34.50
CA GLY A 276 -25.97 -6.89 -35.06
C GLY A 276 -26.89 -6.14 -34.09
N ASN A 277 -26.82 -6.44 -32.78
CA ASN A 277 -27.65 -5.80 -31.76
C ASN A 277 -26.83 -4.80 -30.93
N GLU A 278 -27.46 -3.67 -30.59
CA GLU A 278 -26.94 -2.72 -29.61
C GLU A 278 -27.66 -2.95 -28.28
N LEU A 279 -26.91 -3.10 -27.18
CA LEU A 279 -27.50 -3.35 -25.87
C LEU A 279 -27.90 -2.04 -25.21
N SER A 280 -29.11 -2.01 -24.64
CA SER A 280 -29.55 -0.95 -23.75
C SER A 280 -28.83 -1.01 -22.40
N LEU A 281 -28.86 0.10 -21.65
CA LEU A 281 -28.33 0.15 -20.27
C LEU A 281 -28.96 -0.94 -19.37
N ASN A 282 -30.25 -1.21 -19.54
CA ASN A 282 -30.95 -2.25 -18.78
C ASN A 282 -30.39 -3.65 -19.07
N GLU A 283 -30.03 -3.93 -20.32
CA GLU A 283 -29.43 -5.21 -20.71
C GLU A 283 -27.97 -5.32 -20.24
N MET A 284 -27.21 -4.23 -20.28
CA MET A 284 -25.86 -4.18 -19.66
C MET A 284 -25.94 -4.38 -18.14
N CYS A 285 -26.94 -3.81 -17.47
CA CYS A 285 -27.21 -4.06 -16.05
C CYS A 285 -27.60 -5.53 -15.80
N ALA A 286 -28.32 -6.17 -16.71
CA ALA A 286 -28.66 -7.59 -16.62
C ALA A 286 -27.40 -8.47 -16.73
N LEU A 287 -26.51 -8.20 -17.70
CA LEU A 287 -25.21 -8.86 -17.82
C LEU A 287 -24.36 -8.68 -16.56
N TRP A 288 -24.35 -7.48 -15.98
CA TRP A 288 -23.66 -7.20 -14.72
C TRP A 288 -24.22 -8.01 -13.54
N ASN A 289 -25.55 -8.14 -13.45
CA ASN A 289 -26.20 -8.94 -12.42
C ASN A 289 -25.95 -10.44 -12.61
N GLN A 290 -25.85 -10.93 -13.84
CA GLN A 290 -25.42 -12.30 -14.13
C GLN A 290 -23.97 -12.52 -13.71
N ALA A 291 -23.06 -11.58 -14.03
CA ALA A 291 -21.66 -11.63 -13.60
C ALA A 291 -21.50 -11.57 -12.06
N LYS A 292 -22.45 -10.96 -11.34
CA LYS A 292 -22.52 -11.01 -9.88
C LYS A 292 -22.94 -12.39 -9.34
N ALA A 293 -23.78 -13.12 -10.07
CA ALA A 293 -24.36 -14.40 -9.66
C ALA A 293 -23.40 -15.58 -9.88
N CYS A 294 -22.51 -15.50 -10.88
CA CYS A 294 -21.40 -16.43 -11.05
C CYS A 294 -20.33 -16.19 -9.96
N ARG A 295 -20.53 -16.77 -8.78
CA ARG A 295 -19.55 -16.79 -7.68
C ARG A 295 -18.70 -18.06 -7.71
#